data_AF-A0AAU0F3H9-F1
#
_entry.id   AF-A0AAU0F3H9-F1
#
_cell.length_a   1.000
_cell.length_b   1.000
_cell.length_c   1.000
_cell.angle_alpha   90.00
_cell.angle_beta   90.00
_cell.angle_gamma   90.00
#
_symmetry.space_group_name_H-M   'P 1'
#
loop_
_entity.id
_entity.type
_entity.pdbx_description
1 polymer ?
#
loop_
_entity_poly.entity_id
_entity_poly.type
_entity_poly.pdbx_seq_one_letter_code
_entity_poly.pdbx_strand_id
1 'polypeptide(L)'
;MIYKKIFKGLFIVSGIIVGIVIFPYLLHSCKKAQFELTKVDLPERYRNFATLDSLKDDIYDIIPIEEALIMELEDGTVILETYDDEHKTLYKIGMDNQYHTLKLKGDYFYIFDDYILNISDGTFSHWIRDNNPNFQKIKTDEKIIYTQKEIQANFSNYKGVYSDFIEGDYSGIEEGLHKLFLYNGKEFRIITTRGKYINVDYSNKYNIEKVYLEDYEDFKHIYTYKKEYIEDVFGLSFNPAASKPICWLGDGFFSVKMPQKTLFFKEETTIYCDGDTRTIFQLVSFKNKNLLYIDQLMQNKDFLIRLKNTKNKNATK
;
A
#
# COMPACT_ATOMS: atom_id res chain seq x y z
N MET A 1 6.95 51.15 36.32
CA MET A 1 8.21 51.19 35.53
C MET A 1 9.22 50.09 35.90
N ILE A 2 9.22 49.58 37.15
CA ILE A 2 10.15 48.55 37.64
C ILE A 2 9.89 47.15 37.03
N TYR A 3 8.63 46.73 36.90
CA TYR A 3 8.25 45.44 36.29
C TYR A 3 8.75 45.26 34.84
N LYS A 4 8.74 46.32 34.02
CA LYS A 4 9.23 46.29 32.63
C LYS A 4 10.74 46.04 32.53
N LYS A 5 11.52 46.49 33.53
CA LYS A 5 12.98 46.25 33.58
C LYS A 5 13.31 44.84 34.08
N ILE A 6 12.55 44.32 35.05
CA ILE A 6 12.70 42.96 35.57
C ILE A 6 12.34 41.92 34.48
N PHE A 7 11.25 42.12 33.74
CA PHE A 7 10.85 41.23 32.64
C PHE A 7 11.87 41.22 31.49
N LYS A 8 12.44 42.38 31.15
CA LYS A 8 13.49 42.49 30.12
C LYS A 8 14.79 41.83 30.57
N GLY A 9 15.14 41.94 31.86
CA GLY A 9 16.27 41.24 32.46
C GLY A 9 16.10 39.72 32.46
N LEU A 10 14.92 39.21 32.81
CA LEU A 10 14.59 37.78 32.75
C LEU A 10 14.65 37.22 31.33
N PHE A 11 14.18 37.96 30.32
CA PHE A 11 14.27 37.57 28.91
C PHE A 11 15.71 37.52 28.38
N ILE A 12 16.56 38.45 28.83
CA ILE A 12 17.98 38.47 28.46
C ILE A 12 18.72 37.33 29.14
N VAL A 13 18.44 37.08 30.42
CA VAL A 13 19.05 35.96 31.18
C VAL A 13 18.60 34.61 30.64
N SER A 14 17.32 34.43 30.29
CA SER A 14 16.85 33.18 29.66
C SER A 14 17.46 32.99 28.26
N GLY A 15 17.56 34.06 27.46
CA GLY A 15 18.23 34.02 26.16
C GLY A 15 19.73 33.68 26.26
N ILE A 16 20.41 34.16 27.28
CA ILE A 16 21.83 33.87 27.56
C ILE A 16 22.00 32.41 28.01
N ILE A 17 21.14 31.89 28.89
CA ILE A 17 21.21 30.49 29.35
C ILE A 17 20.99 29.54 28.18
N VAL A 18 19.99 29.81 27.32
CA VAL A 18 19.74 29.02 26.11
C VAL A 18 20.90 29.11 25.12
N GLY A 19 21.40 30.32 24.86
CA GLY A 19 22.45 30.56 23.86
C GLY A 19 23.86 30.14 24.27
N ILE A 20 24.20 30.15 25.57
CA ILE A 20 25.57 29.90 26.06
C ILE A 20 25.71 28.53 26.74
N VAL A 21 24.66 28.00 27.37
CA VAL A 21 24.76 26.73 28.11
C VAL A 21 24.15 25.59 27.29
N ILE A 22 22.93 25.79 26.79
CA ILE A 22 22.19 24.73 26.09
C ILE A 22 22.73 24.53 24.68
N PHE A 23 22.89 25.61 23.90
CA PHE A 23 23.35 25.52 22.51
C PHE A 23 24.75 24.89 22.33
N PRO A 24 25.78 25.22 23.14
CA PRO A 24 27.09 24.58 23.01
C PRO A 24 27.12 23.12 23.49
N TYR A 25 26.31 22.77 24.50
CA TYR A 25 26.17 21.37 24.95
C TYR A 25 25.57 20.50 23.84
N LEU A 26 24.51 20.98 23.18
CA LEU A 26 23.88 20.32 22.05
C LEU A 26 24.84 20.18 20.87
N LEU A 27 25.54 21.26 20.50
CA LEU A 27 26.58 21.23 19.48
C LEU A 27 27.71 20.24 19.81
N HIS A 28 28.08 20.13 21.10
CA HIS A 28 29.11 19.18 21.54
C HIS A 28 28.63 17.74 21.44
N SER A 29 27.40 17.44 21.87
CA SER A 29 26.78 16.12 21.75
C SER A 29 26.65 15.71 20.28
N CYS A 30 26.16 16.60 19.39
CA CYS A 30 26.10 16.35 17.94
C CYS A 30 27.49 16.07 17.36
N LYS A 31 28.50 16.88 17.70
CA LYS A 31 29.86 16.70 17.19
C LYS A 31 30.51 15.41 17.70
N LYS A 32 30.26 15.03 18.95
CA LYS A 32 30.76 13.79 19.53
C LYS A 32 30.11 12.57 18.88
N ALA A 33 28.79 12.61 18.70
CA ALA A 33 28.01 11.61 17.98
C ALA A 33 28.51 11.42 16.54
N GLN A 34 28.72 12.51 15.79
CA GLN A 34 29.30 12.48 14.43
C GLN A 34 30.75 11.95 14.43
N PHE A 35 31.56 12.29 15.44
CA PHE A 35 32.93 11.80 15.56
C PHE A 35 33.03 10.31 15.97
N GLU A 36 32.00 9.76 16.61
CA GLU A 36 31.93 8.33 16.87
C GLU A 36 31.50 7.55 15.63
N LEU A 37 30.69 8.14 14.74
CA LEU A 37 30.37 7.54 13.43
C LEU A 37 31.57 7.37 12.52
N THR A 38 32.50 8.34 12.51
CA THR A 38 33.71 8.26 11.68
C THR A 38 34.67 7.13 12.09
N LYS A 39 34.38 6.42 13.19
CA LYS A 39 35.18 5.29 13.69
C LYS A 39 34.56 3.91 13.42
N VAL A 40 33.31 3.86 12.96
CA VAL A 40 32.60 2.60 12.72
C VAL A 40 32.39 2.45 11.23
N ASP A 41 33.30 1.75 10.57
CA ASP A 41 33.14 1.42 9.16
C ASP A 41 32.02 0.38 8.96
N LEU A 42 31.29 0.52 7.85
CA LEU A 42 30.34 -0.50 7.41
C LEU A 42 31.09 -1.84 7.20
N PRO A 43 30.73 -2.93 7.91
CA PRO A 43 31.39 -4.22 7.74
C PRO A 43 31.34 -4.70 6.29
N GLU A 44 32.43 -5.30 5.80
CA GLU A 44 32.58 -5.66 4.39
C GLU A 44 31.42 -6.48 3.83
N ARG A 45 30.87 -7.40 4.64
CA ARG A 45 29.75 -8.26 4.26
C ARG A 45 28.48 -7.51 3.83
N TYR A 46 28.32 -6.25 4.24
CA TYR A 46 27.14 -5.44 3.95
C TYR A 46 27.35 -4.42 2.83
N ARG A 47 28.60 -4.19 2.40
CA ARG A 47 28.94 -3.11 1.44
C ARG A 47 28.29 -3.30 0.07
N ASN A 48 28.03 -4.56 -0.31
CA ASN A 48 27.49 -4.92 -1.62
C ASN A 48 25.96 -5.07 -1.65
N PHE A 49 25.27 -4.79 -0.54
CA PHE A 49 23.81 -4.89 -0.51
C PHE A 49 23.23 -3.73 -1.33
N ALA A 50 22.37 -4.07 -2.28
CA ALA A 50 21.61 -3.12 -3.09
C ALA A 50 20.30 -2.74 -2.40
N THR A 51 19.69 -1.64 -2.82
CA THR A 51 18.28 -1.33 -2.48
C THR A 51 17.33 -2.20 -3.27
N LEU A 52 16.07 -2.35 -2.86
CA LEU A 52 15.07 -3.12 -3.62
C LEU A 52 14.95 -2.60 -5.06
N ASP A 53 14.93 -1.28 -5.24
CA ASP A 53 14.93 -0.62 -6.56
C ASP A 53 16.08 -1.03 -7.48
N SER A 54 17.25 -1.33 -6.90
CA SER A 54 18.48 -1.60 -7.65
C SER A 54 18.93 -3.06 -7.57
N LEU A 55 18.20 -3.89 -6.83
CA LEU A 55 18.52 -5.29 -6.63
C LEU A 55 18.37 -6.04 -7.95
N LYS A 56 19.49 -6.55 -8.45
CA LYS A 56 19.50 -7.43 -9.63
C LYS A 56 19.67 -8.86 -9.17
N ASP A 57 18.73 -9.69 -9.58
CA ASP A 57 18.72 -11.10 -9.23
C ASP A 57 18.58 -11.95 -10.49
N ASP A 58 19.10 -13.18 -10.48
CA ASP A 58 19.04 -14.13 -11.61
C ASP A 58 17.80 -15.03 -11.56
N ILE A 59 17.20 -15.20 -10.38
CA ILE A 59 16.04 -16.07 -10.13
C ILE A 59 14.76 -15.26 -9.95
N TYR A 60 14.86 -14.09 -9.32
CA TYR A 60 13.71 -13.25 -8.98
C TYR A 60 13.67 -11.96 -9.81
N ASP A 61 12.46 -11.55 -10.20
CA ASP A 61 12.20 -10.18 -10.63
C ASP A 61 11.77 -9.38 -9.39
N ILE A 62 12.33 -8.18 -9.25
CA ILE A 62 11.88 -7.17 -8.29
C ILE A 62 11.25 -6.05 -9.11
N ILE A 63 9.93 -5.90 -8.99
CA ILE A 63 9.13 -5.00 -9.82
C ILE A 63 8.62 -3.89 -8.91
N PRO A 64 9.02 -2.63 -9.14
CA PRO A 64 8.40 -1.50 -8.46
C PRO A 64 6.96 -1.36 -8.94
N ILE A 65 6.05 -1.08 -8.00
CA ILE A 65 4.64 -0.85 -8.27
C ILE A 65 4.23 0.45 -7.61
N GLU A 66 3.36 1.19 -8.29
CA GLU A 66 2.70 2.38 -7.76
C GLU A 66 1.37 1.94 -7.13
N GLU A 67 1.23 2.20 -5.82
CA GLU A 67 0.04 2.01 -4.98
C GLU A 67 -0.92 0.92 -5.47
N ALA A 68 -0.70 -0.31 -5.00
CA ALA A 68 -1.49 -1.45 -5.45
C ALA A 68 -2.59 -1.86 -4.45
N LEU A 69 -3.84 -1.93 -4.92
CA LEU A 69 -4.79 -2.84 -4.29
C LEU A 69 -4.48 -4.27 -4.74
N ILE A 70 -4.30 -5.16 -3.78
CA ILE A 70 -3.88 -6.53 -4.00
C ILE A 70 -5.02 -7.46 -3.63
N MET A 71 -5.31 -8.44 -4.47
CA MET A 71 -6.28 -9.49 -4.16
C MET A 71 -5.71 -10.85 -4.53
N GLU A 72 -5.86 -11.84 -3.65
CA GLU A 72 -5.56 -13.24 -3.96
C GLU A 72 -6.87 -14.03 -4.15
N LEU A 73 -7.00 -14.66 -5.31
CA LEU A 73 -8.12 -15.55 -5.64
C LEU A 73 -7.96 -16.90 -4.91
N GLU A 74 -9.02 -17.70 -4.85
CA GLU A 74 -8.97 -19.03 -4.22
C GLU A 74 -7.95 -19.98 -4.88
N ASP A 75 -7.76 -19.84 -6.19
CA ASP A 75 -6.77 -20.59 -6.97
C ASP A 75 -5.33 -20.04 -6.84
N GLY A 76 -5.13 -19.03 -5.98
CA GLY A 76 -3.91 -18.26 -5.70
C GLY A 76 -3.35 -17.48 -6.88
N THR A 77 -4.17 -17.20 -7.90
CA THR A 77 -3.96 -16.07 -8.80
C THR A 77 -3.99 -14.77 -7.99
N VAL A 78 -3.12 -13.83 -8.34
CA VAL A 78 -3.06 -12.52 -7.71
C VAL A 78 -3.48 -11.44 -8.70
N ILE A 79 -4.41 -10.59 -8.29
CA ILE A 79 -4.80 -9.39 -9.01
C ILE A 79 -4.17 -8.19 -8.32
N LEU A 80 -3.44 -7.40 -9.08
CA LEU A 80 -2.88 -6.13 -8.65
C LEU A 80 -3.59 -5.01 -9.41
N GLU A 81 -4.06 -4.03 -8.68
CA GLU A 81 -4.74 -2.87 -9.19
C GLU A 81 -3.90 -1.65 -8.88
N THR A 82 -3.40 -0.97 -9.90
CA THR A 82 -2.56 0.22 -9.75
C THR A 82 -3.27 1.43 -10.34
N TYR A 83 -2.94 2.60 -9.81
CA TYR A 83 -3.47 3.88 -10.27
C TYR A 83 -2.36 4.70 -10.92
N ASP A 84 -2.54 5.03 -12.20
CA ASP A 84 -1.86 6.13 -12.87
C ASP A 84 -2.81 7.34 -12.83
N ASP A 85 -2.30 8.58 -12.91
CA ASP A 85 -3.00 9.87 -12.67
C ASP A 85 -4.38 10.01 -13.35
N GLU A 86 -4.65 9.20 -14.39
CA GLU A 86 -5.92 9.16 -15.12
C GLU A 86 -6.49 7.74 -15.36
N HIS A 87 -5.78 6.67 -14.99
CA HIS A 87 -6.12 5.31 -15.43
C HIS A 87 -5.85 4.24 -14.38
N LYS A 88 -6.85 3.40 -14.14
CA LYS A 88 -6.71 2.17 -13.36
C LYS A 88 -6.17 1.03 -14.23
N THR A 89 -5.01 0.51 -13.88
CA THR A 89 -4.43 -0.67 -14.54
C THR A 89 -4.61 -1.90 -13.68
N LEU A 90 -5.11 -2.99 -14.29
CA LEU A 90 -5.21 -4.28 -13.62
C LEU A 90 -4.17 -5.26 -14.16
N TYR A 91 -3.50 -5.94 -13.25
CA TYR A 91 -2.56 -6.99 -13.55
C TYR A 91 -3.03 -8.29 -12.95
N LYS A 92 -3.01 -9.35 -13.74
CA LYS A 92 -3.32 -10.71 -13.31
C LYS A 92 -2.05 -11.54 -13.36
N ILE A 93 -1.70 -12.11 -12.22
CA ILE A 93 -0.54 -12.98 -12.04
C ILE A 93 -1.07 -14.37 -11.74
N GLY A 94 -0.99 -15.25 -12.73
CA GLY A 94 -1.38 -16.64 -12.57
C GLY A 94 -0.40 -17.43 -11.69
N MET A 95 -0.81 -18.64 -11.29
CA MET A 95 0.03 -19.60 -10.56
C MET A 95 1.33 -19.98 -11.30
N ASP A 96 1.35 -19.85 -12.61
CA ASP A 96 2.53 -20.07 -13.45
C ASP A 96 3.46 -18.85 -13.54
N ASN A 97 3.22 -17.82 -12.70
CA ASN A 97 3.90 -16.53 -12.66
C ASN A 97 3.81 -15.73 -13.98
N GLN A 98 2.90 -16.08 -14.90
CA GLN A 98 2.69 -15.29 -16.10
C GLN A 98 1.93 -14.01 -15.79
N TYR A 99 2.42 -12.91 -16.38
CA TYR A 99 1.84 -11.59 -16.24
C TYR A 99 0.88 -11.34 -17.40
N HIS A 100 -0.40 -11.27 -17.08
CA HIS A 100 -1.40 -10.79 -18.01
C HIS A 100 -1.76 -9.37 -17.59
N THR A 101 -1.34 -8.41 -18.40
CA THR A 101 -1.74 -7.01 -18.22
C THR A 101 -3.06 -6.77 -18.91
N LEU A 102 -4.02 -6.22 -18.18
CA LEU A 102 -5.18 -5.58 -18.77
C LEU A 102 -5.19 -4.11 -18.38
N LYS A 103 -4.88 -3.27 -19.36
CA LYS A 103 -5.09 -1.83 -19.24
C LYS A 103 -6.57 -1.58 -19.43
N LEU A 104 -7.23 -1.19 -18.35
CA LEU A 104 -8.60 -0.74 -18.39
C LEU A 104 -8.62 0.78 -18.48
N LYS A 105 -9.60 1.30 -19.21
CA LYS A 105 -9.87 2.73 -19.28
C LYS A 105 -11.25 2.97 -18.69
N GLY A 106 -11.31 3.73 -17.59
CA GLY A 106 -12.54 4.03 -16.88
C GLY A 106 -12.28 4.41 -15.44
N ASP A 107 -13.17 5.22 -14.89
CA ASP A 107 -12.95 5.89 -13.60
C ASP A 107 -13.33 5.00 -12.41
N TYR A 108 -14.20 4.00 -12.61
CA TYR A 108 -14.76 3.18 -11.54
C TYR A 108 -14.92 1.71 -11.91
N PHE A 109 -13.88 0.91 -11.62
CA PHE A 109 -13.96 -0.55 -11.68
C PHE A 109 -14.15 -1.14 -10.29
N TYR A 110 -15.15 -2.00 -10.14
CA TYR A 110 -15.37 -2.80 -8.95
C TYR A 110 -15.16 -4.28 -9.27
N ILE A 111 -14.43 -4.99 -8.42
CA ILE A 111 -14.21 -6.42 -8.59
C ILE A 111 -15.17 -7.15 -7.67
N PHE A 112 -16.00 -8.03 -8.23
CA PHE A 112 -16.98 -8.82 -7.48
C PHE A 112 -16.91 -10.27 -7.94
N ASP A 113 -16.58 -11.19 -7.03
CA ASP A 113 -16.16 -12.55 -7.41
C ASP A 113 -15.20 -12.44 -8.62
N ASP A 114 -15.22 -13.38 -9.57
CA ASP A 114 -14.31 -13.39 -10.73
C ASP A 114 -14.70 -12.39 -11.85
N TYR A 115 -15.41 -11.32 -11.51
CA TYR A 115 -15.90 -10.32 -12.47
C TYR A 115 -15.28 -8.95 -12.24
N ILE A 116 -15.00 -8.25 -13.34
CA ILE A 116 -14.69 -6.82 -13.30
C ILE A 116 -15.94 -6.07 -13.76
N LEU A 117 -16.53 -5.29 -12.87
CA LEU A 117 -17.65 -4.40 -13.16
C LEU A 117 -17.10 -3.01 -13.49
N ASN A 118 -17.51 -2.45 -14.62
CA ASN A 118 -17.36 -1.03 -14.92
C ASN A 118 -18.66 -0.34 -14.54
N ILE A 119 -18.63 0.37 -13.41
CA ILE A 119 -19.82 0.96 -12.78
C ILE A 119 -20.36 2.11 -13.64
N SER A 120 -19.46 2.94 -14.18
CA SER A 120 -19.82 4.08 -15.02
C SER A 120 -20.59 3.65 -16.27
N ASP A 121 -20.06 2.65 -16.98
CA ASP A 121 -20.62 2.19 -18.26
C ASP A 121 -21.73 1.13 -18.10
N GLY A 122 -21.93 0.61 -16.89
CA GLY A 122 -22.87 -0.47 -16.63
C GLY A 122 -22.50 -1.74 -17.41
N THR A 123 -21.22 -2.10 -17.42
CA THR A 123 -20.70 -3.27 -18.12
C THR A 123 -19.90 -4.19 -17.20
N PHE A 124 -19.66 -5.43 -17.62
CA PHE A 124 -18.85 -6.38 -16.88
C PHE A 124 -17.95 -7.22 -17.80
N SER A 125 -16.83 -7.71 -17.28
CA SER A 125 -15.87 -8.56 -17.98
C SER A 125 -15.58 -9.84 -17.21
N HIS A 126 -15.26 -10.91 -17.96
CA HIS A 126 -14.87 -12.22 -17.43
C HIS A 126 -13.35 -12.42 -17.39
N TRP A 127 -12.57 -11.35 -17.60
CA TRP A 127 -11.12 -11.45 -17.75
C TRP A 127 -10.42 -12.18 -16.60
N ILE A 128 -10.88 -12.00 -15.36
CA ILE A 128 -10.32 -12.72 -14.20
C ILE A 128 -10.49 -14.24 -14.38
N ARG A 129 -11.63 -14.70 -14.88
CA ARG A 129 -11.93 -16.14 -15.05
C ARG A 129 -11.32 -16.75 -16.32
N ASP A 130 -11.49 -16.11 -17.48
CA ASP A 130 -11.21 -16.72 -18.79
C ASP A 130 -10.27 -15.90 -19.68
N ASN A 131 -9.63 -14.87 -19.13
CA ASN A 131 -8.76 -13.92 -19.85
C ASN A 131 -9.46 -13.20 -21.01
N ASN A 132 -10.79 -13.19 -21.08
CA ASN A 132 -11.53 -12.40 -22.07
C ASN A 132 -11.71 -10.95 -21.57
N PRO A 133 -11.04 -9.95 -22.18
CA PRO A 133 -11.14 -8.57 -21.71
C PRO A 133 -12.44 -7.87 -22.14
N ASN A 134 -13.25 -8.50 -23.01
CA ASN A 134 -14.39 -7.83 -23.62
C ASN A 134 -15.51 -7.58 -22.60
N PHE A 135 -15.82 -6.30 -22.41
CA PHE A 135 -16.93 -5.86 -21.57
C PHE A 135 -18.28 -6.13 -22.24
N GLN A 136 -19.18 -6.74 -21.49
CA GLN A 136 -20.55 -7.04 -21.86
C GLN A 136 -21.49 -6.09 -21.13
N LYS A 137 -22.54 -5.64 -21.82
CA LYS A 137 -23.52 -4.71 -21.23
C LYS A 137 -24.41 -5.42 -20.21
N ILE A 138 -24.57 -4.81 -19.04
CA ILE A 138 -25.49 -5.30 -18.01
C ILE A 138 -26.92 -4.89 -18.41
N LYS A 139 -27.88 -5.79 -18.19
CA LYS A 139 -29.30 -5.47 -18.41
C LYS A 139 -29.74 -4.40 -17.42
N THR A 140 -30.41 -3.37 -17.92
CA THR A 140 -30.85 -2.23 -17.11
C THR A 140 -32.36 -2.06 -17.15
N ASP A 141 -32.98 -1.83 -15.98
CA ASP A 141 -34.39 -1.43 -15.83
C ASP A 141 -34.50 0.06 -15.45
N GLU A 142 -33.59 0.91 -15.92
CA GLU A 142 -33.43 2.33 -15.53
C GLU A 142 -34.70 3.20 -15.55
N LYS A 143 -35.76 2.79 -16.25
CA LYS A 143 -37.04 3.51 -16.30
C LYS A 143 -37.95 3.26 -15.08
N ILE A 144 -37.64 2.27 -14.25
CA ILE A 144 -38.45 1.89 -13.09
C ILE A 144 -37.64 2.19 -11.83
N ILE A 145 -38.23 2.96 -10.92
CA ILE A 145 -37.67 3.24 -9.60
C ILE A 145 -38.29 2.26 -8.62
N TYR A 146 -37.45 1.45 -7.98
CA TYR A 146 -37.88 0.47 -6.99
C TYR A 146 -37.69 0.99 -5.56
N THR A 147 -38.59 0.63 -4.68
CA THR A 147 -38.42 0.72 -3.22
C THR A 147 -37.69 -0.52 -2.70
N GLN A 148 -37.05 -0.44 -1.53
CA GLN A 148 -36.39 -1.60 -0.93
C GLN A 148 -37.31 -2.83 -0.80
N LYS A 149 -38.59 -2.63 -0.48
CA LYS A 149 -39.60 -3.70 -0.38
C LYS A 149 -39.88 -4.36 -1.72
N GLU A 150 -39.99 -3.58 -2.79
CA GLU A 150 -40.17 -4.12 -4.15
C GLU A 150 -38.92 -4.85 -4.63
N ILE A 151 -37.73 -4.40 -4.23
CA ILE A 151 -36.48 -5.10 -4.54
C ILE A 151 -36.48 -6.48 -3.88
N GLN A 152 -36.80 -6.54 -2.59
CA GLN A 152 -36.89 -7.81 -1.87
C GLN A 152 -37.94 -8.75 -2.46
N ALA A 153 -39.06 -8.22 -2.97
CA ALA A 153 -40.11 -9.04 -3.58
C ALA A 153 -39.73 -9.54 -4.98
N ASN A 154 -39.25 -8.66 -5.86
CA ASN A 154 -39.04 -8.95 -7.28
C ASN A 154 -37.65 -9.54 -7.59
N PHE A 155 -36.67 -9.29 -6.72
CA PHE A 155 -35.27 -9.69 -6.89
C PHE A 155 -34.77 -10.51 -5.71
N SER A 156 -35.66 -11.28 -5.06
CA SER A 156 -35.31 -12.14 -3.90
C SER A 156 -34.22 -13.17 -4.17
N ASN A 157 -34.04 -13.58 -5.43
CA ASN A 157 -32.98 -14.50 -5.87
C ASN A 157 -31.69 -13.79 -6.29
N TYR A 158 -31.65 -12.46 -6.26
CA TYR A 158 -30.46 -11.66 -6.52
C TYR A 158 -29.85 -11.17 -5.21
N LYS A 159 -28.53 -10.99 -5.22
CA LYS A 159 -27.77 -10.29 -4.19
C LYS A 159 -27.41 -8.90 -4.68
N GLY A 160 -27.50 -7.91 -3.80
CA GLY A 160 -26.93 -6.58 -4.04
C GLY A 160 -25.41 -6.67 -4.02
N VAL A 161 -24.76 -6.22 -5.08
CA VAL A 161 -23.30 -6.30 -5.26
C VAL A 161 -22.64 -4.95 -5.07
N TYR A 162 -23.25 -3.91 -5.63
CA TYR A 162 -22.75 -2.55 -5.55
C TYR A 162 -23.91 -1.58 -5.63
N SER A 163 -23.82 -0.47 -4.90
CA SER A 163 -24.81 0.61 -4.96
C SER A 163 -24.09 1.93 -5.07
N ASP A 164 -24.44 2.71 -6.07
CA ASP A 164 -23.87 4.04 -6.30
C ASP A 164 -24.94 5.12 -6.33
N PHE A 165 -24.57 6.29 -5.83
CA PHE A 165 -25.43 7.45 -5.92
C PHE A 165 -25.51 7.96 -7.37
N ILE A 166 -26.71 8.35 -7.80
CA ILE A 166 -26.87 9.00 -9.11
C ILE A 166 -26.60 10.49 -8.95
N GLU A 167 -25.46 10.96 -9.45
CA GLU A 167 -25.12 12.39 -9.45
C GLU A 167 -26.22 13.23 -10.12
N GLY A 168 -26.52 14.38 -9.51
CA GLY A 168 -27.57 15.30 -9.96
C GLY A 168 -28.90 15.17 -9.23
N ASP A 169 -29.06 14.20 -8.33
CA ASP A 169 -30.16 14.18 -7.36
C ASP A 169 -29.76 14.98 -6.10
N TYR A 170 -30.50 16.03 -5.77
CA TYR A 170 -30.18 16.91 -4.62
C TYR A 170 -30.90 16.48 -3.32
N SER A 171 -31.58 15.33 -3.34
CA SER A 171 -32.35 14.82 -2.20
C SER A 171 -31.47 14.22 -1.08
N GLY A 172 -30.14 14.26 -1.23
CA GLY A 172 -29.18 13.68 -0.28
C GLY A 172 -29.08 12.15 -0.40
N ILE A 173 -28.12 11.55 0.31
CA ILE A 173 -27.77 10.12 0.17
C ILE A 173 -28.92 9.19 0.61
N GLU A 174 -29.69 9.57 1.63
CA GLU A 174 -30.74 8.73 2.21
C GLU A 174 -32.01 8.67 1.36
N GLU A 175 -32.34 9.76 0.65
CA GLU A 175 -33.59 9.87 -0.11
C GLU A 175 -33.39 9.93 -1.63
N GLY A 176 -32.16 10.19 -2.09
CA GLY A 176 -31.84 10.30 -3.50
C GLY A 176 -31.84 8.96 -4.23
N LEU A 177 -31.71 9.01 -5.55
CA LEU A 177 -31.69 7.84 -6.41
C LEU A 177 -30.30 7.18 -6.43
N HIS A 178 -30.30 5.84 -6.42
CA HIS A 178 -29.10 5.03 -6.53
C HIS A 178 -29.22 4.02 -7.67
N LYS A 179 -28.10 3.73 -8.34
CA LYS A 179 -27.94 2.56 -9.19
C LYS A 179 -27.56 1.37 -8.34
N LEU A 180 -28.38 0.33 -8.33
CA LEU A 180 -28.10 -0.93 -7.63
C LEU A 180 -27.73 -2.00 -8.66
N PHE A 181 -26.53 -2.56 -8.50
CA PHE A 181 -26.04 -3.71 -9.24
C PHE A 181 -26.45 -4.99 -8.49
N LEU A 182 -27.15 -5.87 -9.19
CA LEU A 182 -27.70 -7.13 -8.69
C LEU A 182 -27.08 -8.31 -9.41
N TYR A 183 -26.82 -9.40 -8.70
CA TYR A 183 -26.32 -10.65 -9.28
C TYR A 183 -27.00 -11.89 -8.67
N ASN A 184 -27.40 -12.86 -9.50
CA ASN A 184 -28.06 -14.10 -9.06
C ASN A 184 -27.24 -15.38 -9.27
N GLY A 185 -25.96 -15.27 -9.62
CA GLY A 185 -25.11 -16.42 -9.99
C GLY A 185 -25.09 -16.75 -11.48
N LYS A 186 -25.91 -16.07 -12.31
CA LYS A 186 -25.98 -16.29 -13.76
C LYS A 186 -25.92 -15.00 -14.56
N GLU A 187 -26.63 -13.96 -14.12
CA GLU A 187 -26.68 -12.68 -14.82
C GLU A 187 -26.61 -11.50 -13.85
N PHE A 188 -26.03 -10.40 -14.35
CA PHE A 188 -26.09 -9.10 -13.71
C PHE A 188 -27.32 -8.31 -14.17
N ARG A 189 -27.85 -7.48 -13.28
CA ARG A 189 -28.88 -6.49 -13.59
C ARG A 189 -28.57 -5.17 -12.87
N ILE A 190 -28.87 -4.05 -13.52
CA ILE A 190 -28.84 -2.71 -12.91
C ILE A 190 -30.29 -2.24 -12.77
N ILE A 191 -30.64 -1.77 -11.58
CA ILE A 191 -31.93 -1.13 -11.32
C ILE A 191 -31.73 0.21 -10.64
N THR A 192 -32.73 1.09 -10.73
CA THR A 192 -32.75 2.35 -9.99
C THR A 192 -33.56 2.15 -8.71
N THR A 193 -33.01 2.55 -7.57
CA THR A 193 -33.69 2.50 -6.27
C THR A 193 -33.80 3.89 -5.66
N ARG A 194 -34.85 4.13 -4.89
CA ARG A 194 -34.93 5.31 -4.02
C ARG A 194 -34.28 5.01 -2.68
N GLY A 195 -33.35 5.87 -2.29
CA GLY A 195 -32.50 5.69 -1.12
C GLY A 195 -31.47 4.57 -1.27
N LYS A 196 -30.44 4.61 -0.43
CA LYS A 196 -29.37 3.61 -0.43
C LYS A 196 -29.93 2.22 -0.11
N TYR A 197 -29.54 1.20 -0.88
CA TYR A 197 -29.86 -0.19 -0.54
C TYR A 197 -28.93 -0.68 0.58
N ILE A 198 -29.49 -1.20 1.67
CA ILE A 198 -28.72 -1.51 2.89
C ILE A 198 -28.07 -2.91 2.82
N ASN A 199 -28.68 -3.85 2.08
CA ASN A 199 -28.19 -5.23 1.97
C ASN A 199 -27.27 -5.43 0.77
N VAL A 200 -26.33 -4.51 0.56
CA VAL A 200 -25.29 -4.65 -0.44
C VAL A 200 -24.14 -5.46 0.17
N ASP A 201 -23.78 -6.54 -0.49
CA ASP A 201 -22.61 -7.32 -0.16
C ASP A 201 -21.38 -6.68 -0.80
N TYR A 202 -20.78 -5.73 -0.07
CA TYR A 202 -19.52 -5.12 -0.46
C TYR A 202 -18.31 -6.04 -0.21
N SER A 203 -18.52 -7.26 0.29
CA SER A 203 -17.41 -8.15 0.59
C SER A 203 -16.79 -8.66 -0.71
N ASN A 204 -15.62 -8.14 -1.03
CA ASN A 204 -14.72 -8.81 -1.95
C ASN A 204 -14.32 -10.12 -1.24
N LYS A 205 -14.75 -11.27 -1.76
CA LYS A 205 -14.42 -12.60 -1.19
C LYS A 205 -12.92 -12.94 -1.22
N TYR A 206 -12.09 -12.02 -1.68
CA TYR A 206 -10.66 -12.22 -1.80
C TYR A 206 -10.00 -12.07 -0.44
N ASN A 207 -9.32 -13.14 -0.04
CA ASN A 207 -8.56 -13.16 1.20
C ASN A 207 -7.24 -12.46 0.93
N ILE A 208 -7.03 -11.31 1.57
CA ILE A 208 -5.70 -10.73 1.68
C ILE A 208 -5.24 -11.04 3.09
N GLU A 209 -4.39 -12.05 3.25
CA GLU A 209 -3.68 -12.23 4.52
C GLU A 209 -2.54 -11.22 4.55
N LYS A 210 -2.81 -10.04 5.11
CA LYS A 210 -1.75 -9.07 5.42
C LYS A 210 -0.99 -9.61 6.63
N VAL A 211 0.29 -9.91 6.46
CA VAL A 211 1.15 -10.39 7.54
C VAL A 211 2.04 -9.23 7.97
N TYR A 212 1.91 -8.80 9.22
CA TYR A 212 2.81 -7.80 9.76
C TYR A 212 4.21 -8.40 9.93
N LEU A 213 5.24 -7.56 9.82
CA LEU A 213 6.64 -8.00 9.92
C LEU A 213 6.96 -8.84 11.16
N GLU A 214 6.31 -8.55 12.28
CA GLU A 214 6.50 -9.28 13.54
C GLU A 214 6.07 -10.75 13.44
N ASP A 215 5.17 -11.06 12.51
CA ASP A 215 4.60 -12.39 12.29
C ASP A 215 5.20 -13.09 11.06
N TYR A 216 6.02 -12.41 10.25
CA TYR A 216 6.60 -12.97 9.03
C TYR A 216 8.02 -13.50 9.27
N GLU A 217 8.12 -14.75 9.75
CA GLU A 217 9.39 -15.41 10.16
C GLU A 217 10.49 -15.40 9.08
N ASP A 218 10.10 -15.37 7.81
CA ASP A 218 10.99 -15.43 6.66
C ASP A 218 11.65 -14.07 6.33
N PHE A 219 11.18 -12.96 6.94
CA PHE A 219 11.79 -11.63 6.81
C PHE A 219 12.53 -11.24 8.08
N LYS A 220 13.76 -10.75 7.95
CA LYS A 220 14.61 -10.37 9.09
C LYS A 220 15.37 -9.09 8.84
N HIS A 221 15.36 -8.22 9.84
CA HIS A 221 16.31 -7.13 9.98
C HIS A 221 17.62 -7.67 10.57
N ILE A 222 18.71 -7.54 9.82
CA ILE A 222 20.00 -8.18 10.12
C ILE A 222 20.96 -7.19 10.79
N TYR A 223 20.94 -5.93 10.35
CA TYR A 223 21.91 -4.92 10.79
C TYR A 223 21.40 -3.50 10.55
N THR A 224 21.89 -2.57 11.35
CA THR A 224 21.65 -1.14 11.18
C THR A 224 22.98 -0.41 11.13
N TYR A 225 23.16 0.42 10.12
CA TYR A 225 24.33 1.28 9.97
C TYR A 225 23.94 2.74 10.07
N LYS A 226 24.48 3.45 11.06
CA LYS A 226 24.26 4.89 11.24
C LYS A 226 25.15 5.65 10.24
N LYS A 227 24.57 6.57 9.48
CA LYS A 227 25.28 7.42 8.51
C LYS A 227 25.40 8.86 8.99
N GLU A 228 24.32 9.39 9.52
CA GLU A 228 24.22 10.81 9.86
C GLU A 228 23.48 11.00 11.18
N TYR A 229 24.00 11.88 12.02
CA TYR A 229 23.30 12.33 13.24
C TYR A 229 22.40 13.51 12.89
N ILE A 230 21.11 13.37 13.18
CA ILE A 230 20.07 14.35 12.84
C ILE A 230 19.22 14.76 14.02
N GLU A 231 19.63 14.46 15.27
CA GLU A 231 18.85 14.71 16.49
C GLU A 231 18.00 15.97 16.38
N ASP A 232 16.68 15.77 16.39
CA ASP A 232 15.73 16.86 16.39
C ASP A 232 15.72 17.48 17.79
N VAL A 233 16.69 18.36 18.01
CA VAL A 233 16.95 19.04 19.29
C VAL A 233 15.77 19.92 19.76
N PHE A 234 14.76 20.16 18.90
CA PHE A 234 13.63 21.04 19.21
C PHE A 234 12.24 20.41 19.07
N GLY A 235 12.14 19.12 18.74
CA GLY A 235 10.83 18.46 18.58
C GLY A 235 9.92 19.19 17.60
N LEU A 236 10.48 19.86 16.60
CA LEU A 236 9.70 20.58 15.58
C LEU A 236 9.23 19.64 14.46
N SER A 237 9.75 18.41 14.41
CA SER A 237 9.07 17.28 13.76
C SER A 237 8.11 16.62 14.75
N PHE A 238 7.06 17.34 15.13
CA PHE A 238 5.91 16.74 15.80
C PHE A 238 5.25 15.77 14.83
N ASN A 239 5.70 14.51 14.81
CA ASN A 239 4.89 13.41 14.31
C ASN A 239 4.11 12.88 15.51
N PRO A 240 2.82 13.23 15.69
CA PRO A 240 2.04 12.81 16.84
C PRO A 240 1.87 11.28 16.96
N ALA A 241 2.34 10.50 15.96
CA ALA A 241 2.37 9.05 15.99
C ALA A 241 3.72 8.44 16.43
N ALA A 242 4.78 9.23 16.67
CA ALA A 242 6.10 8.72 17.06
C ALA A 242 6.39 9.02 18.54
N SER A 243 6.45 7.97 19.36
CA SER A 243 6.69 8.07 20.82
C SER A 243 8.17 8.28 21.19
N LYS A 244 9.09 8.19 20.23
CA LYS A 244 10.54 8.25 20.45
C LYS A 244 11.21 9.29 19.54
N PRO A 245 12.19 10.07 20.05
CA PRO A 245 12.93 11.03 19.25
C PRO A 245 13.85 10.30 18.25
N ILE A 246 13.85 10.79 17.00
CA ILE A 246 14.75 10.30 15.95
C ILE A 246 16.10 11.02 16.11
N CYS A 247 17.17 10.24 16.14
CA CYS A 247 18.53 10.77 16.31
C CYS A 247 19.44 10.55 15.10
N TRP A 248 19.15 9.55 14.25
CA TRP A 248 20.04 9.21 13.15
C TRP A 248 19.29 8.86 11.87
N LEU A 249 19.94 9.15 10.75
CA LEU A 249 19.67 8.54 9.44
C LEU A 249 20.71 7.46 9.17
N GLY A 250 20.29 6.38 8.53
CA GLY A 250 21.15 5.23 8.28
C GLY A 250 20.58 4.25 7.26
N ASP A 251 21.25 3.12 7.13
CA ASP A 251 20.80 1.97 6.34
C ASP A 251 20.36 0.83 7.29
N GLY A 252 19.17 0.29 7.06
CA GLY A 252 18.75 -1.01 7.55
C GLY A 252 19.11 -2.09 6.53
N PHE A 253 19.65 -3.21 6.98
CA PHE A 253 19.99 -4.35 6.12
C PHE A 253 19.06 -5.52 6.43
N PHE A 254 18.45 -6.07 5.39
CA PHE A 254 17.36 -7.02 5.50
C PHE A 254 17.67 -8.30 4.74
N SER A 255 17.06 -9.40 5.18
CA SER A 255 16.98 -10.65 4.44
C SER A 255 15.54 -11.10 4.35
N VAL A 256 15.16 -11.62 3.20
CA VAL A 256 13.88 -12.32 3.03
C VAL A 256 14.10 -13.69 2.41
N LYS A 257 13.59 -14.74 3.04
CA LYS A 257 13.68 -16.10 2.55
C LYS A 257 12.55 -16.36 1.56
N MET A 258 12.90 -16.34 0.28
CA MET A 258 12.02 -16.77 -0.81
C MET A 258 12.18 -18.30 -1.03
N PRO A 259 11.26 -18.96 -1.76
CA PRO A 259 11.29 -20.42 -1.93
C PRO A 259 12.59 -21.02 -2.47
N GLN A 260 13.30 -20.31 -3.36
CA GLN A 260 14.52 -20.83 -4.01
C GLN A 260 15.81 -20.28 -3.40
N LYS A 261 15.79 -19.09 -2.79
CA LYS A 261 16.94 -18.53 -2.07
C LYS A 261 16.54 -17.37 -1.16
N THR A 262 17.45 -17.00 -0.28
CA THR A 262 17.34 -15.76 0.51
C THR A 262 17.83 -14.57 -0.31
N LEU A 263 17.00 -13.53 -0.38
CA LEU A 263 17.38 -12.23 -0.93
C LEU A 263 17.92 -11.35 0.19
N PHE A 264 18.91 -10.53 -0.14
CA PHE A 264 19.57 -9.61 0.76
C PHE A 264 19.56 -8.22 0.14
N PHE A 265 19.10 -7.24 0.91
CA PHE A 265 18.99 -5.86 0.44
C PHE A 265 19.09 -4.89 1.61
N LYS A 266 19.21 -3.60 1.31
CA LYS A 266 19.24 -2.54 2.30
C LYS A 266 18.25 -1.46 1.95
N GLU A 267 17.74 -0.76 2.95
CA GLU A 267 16.90 0.43 2.73
C GLU A 267 17.28 1.52 3.72
N GLU A 268 17.04 2.77 3.32
CA GLU A 268 17.23 3.90 4.22
C GLU A 268 16.23 3.81 5.37
N THR A 269 16.73 4.02 6.60
CA THR A 269 15.92 3.95 7.82
C THR A 269 16.24 5.13 8.73
N THR A 270 15.24 5.51 9.52
CA THR A 270 15.43 6.36 10.69
C THR A 270 15.76 5.48 11.90
N ILE A 271 16.61 6.01 12.79
CA ILE A 271 17.06 5.32 13.99
C ILE A 271 16.80 6.24 15.18
N TYR A 272 16.08 5.71 16.16
CA TYR A 272 15.78 6.39 17.41
C TYR A 272 17.03 6.56 18.27
N CYS A 273 16.96 7.47 19.23
CA CYS A 273 18.09 7.78 20.10
C CYS A 273 18.54 6.60 20.98
N ASP A 274 17.65 5.65 21.28
CA ASP A 274 17.94 4.39 21.96
C ASP A 274 18.57 3.32 21.05
N GLY A 275 18.65 3.58 19.74
CA GLY A 275 19.20 2.66 18.74
C GLY A 275 18.16 1.80 18.04
N ASP A 276 16.89 1.88 18.43
CA ASP A 276 15.81 1.17 17.74
C ASP A 276 15.57 1.75 16.35
N THR A 277 15.03 0.93 15.44
CA THR A 277 14.58 1.35 14.12
C THR A 277 13.07 1.20 14.01
N ARG A 278 12.42 2.12 13.31
CA ARG A 278 11.00 1.92 12.97
C ARG A 278 10.88 0.83 11.91
N THR A 279 9.83 0.04 12.02
CA THR A 279 9.34 -0.78 10.92
C THR A 279 9.11 0.08 9.68
N ILE A 280 9.88 -0.16 8.62
CA ILE A 280 9.78 0.56 7.33
C ILE A 280 9.01 -0.23 6.26
N PHE A 281 8.57 -1.46 6.55
CA PHE A 281 7.82 -2.28 5.59
C PHE A 281 6.47 -2.78 6.12
N GLN A 282 5.55 -3.05 5.22
CA GLN A 282 4.48 -4.02 5.39
C GLN A 282 4.66 -5.12 4.35
N LEU A 283 4.32 -6.36 4.72
CA LEU A 283 4.48 -7.51 3.85
C LEU A 283 3.11 -8.12 3.58
N VAL A 284 2.88 -8.50 2.33
CA VAL A 284 1.75 -9.36 1.99
C VAL A 284 2.33 -10.63 1.38
N SER A 285 2.23 -11.72 2.13
CA SER A 285 2.58 -13.03 1.64
C SER A 285 1.35 -13.71 1.07
N PHE A 286 1.50 -14.25 -0.12
CA PHE A 286 0.43 -14.96 -0.80
C PHE A 286 0.51 -16.45 -0.47
N LYS A 287 -0.62 -17.16 -0.56
CA LYS A 287 -0.62 -18.64 -0.46
C LYS A 287 0.37 -19.24 -1.45
N ASN A 288 0.47 -18.64 -2.64
CA ASN A 288 1.57 -18.88 -3.55
C ASN A 288 2.85 -18.18 -3.07
N LYS A 289 3.66 -18.89 -2.28
CA LYS A 289 4.95 -18.39 -1.71
C LYS A 289 5.98 -17.91 -2.74
N ASN A 290 5.73 -18.08 -4.04
CA ASN A 290 6.60 -17.56 -5.10
C ASN A 290 6.43 -16.07 -5.36
N LEU A 291 5.42 -15.45 -4.73
CA LEU A 291 5.14 -14.04 -4.80
C LEU A 291 5.24 -13.44 -3.40
N LEU A 292 5.87 -12.27 -3.30
CA LEU A 292 5.89 -11.47 -2.10
C LEU A 292 5.66 -10.02 -2.49
N TYR A 293 4.73 -9.37 -1.80
CA TYR A 293 4.56 -7.94 -1.90
C TYR A 293 5.14 -7.25 -0.67
N ILE A 294 5.87 -6.16 -0.90
CA ILE A 294 6.52 -5.34 0.11
C ILE A 294 6.08 -3.90 -0.10
N ASP A 295 5.35 -3.35 0.85
CA ASP A 295 5.02 -1.92 0.93
C ASP A 295 6.07 -1.22 1.80
N GLN A 296 6.76 -0.22 1.26
CA GLN A 296 7.73 0.60 1.98
C GLN A 296 7.10 1.90 2.49
N LEU A 297 6.54 1.82 3.70
CA LEU A 297 5.72 2.85 4.35
C LEU A 297 6.29 4.27 4.40
N MET A 298 7.61 4.44 4.40
CA MET A 298 8.22 5.78 4.48
C MET A 298 8.57 6.41 3.14
N GLN A 299 8.69 5.59 2.08
CA GLN A 299 9.12 6.08 0.77
C GLN A 299 7.97 6.09 -0.25
N ASN A 300 6.77 5.65 0.13
CA ASN A 300 5.63 5.42 -0.77
C ASN A 300 6.05 4.62 -2.00
N LYS A 301 6.79 3.53 -1.75
CA LYS A 301 7.26 2.62 -2.79
C LYS A 301 6.79 1.22 -2.47
N ASP A 302 6.15 0.61 -3.44
CA ASP A 302 5.73 -0.78 -3.32
C ASP A 302 6.56 -1.65 -4.26
N PHE A 303 6.82 -2.88 -3.82
CA PHE A 303 7.60 -3.84 -4.57
C PHE A 303 6.90 -5.18 -4.62
N LEU A 304 6.97 -5.79 -5.79
CA LEU A 304 6.60 -7.18 -5.99
C LEU A 304 7.84 -8.00 -6.32
N ILE A 305 8.12 -8.99 -5.48
CA ILE A 305 9.18 -9.96 -5.68
C ILE A 305 8.55 -11.26 -6.18
N ARG A 306 8.99 -11.75 -7.34
CA ARG A 306 8.47 -12.98 -7.94
C ARG A 306 9.53 -13.81 -8.62
N LEU A 307 9.27 -15.10 -8.82
CA LEU A 307 10.11 -15.93 -9.69
C LEU A 307 10.09 -15.42 -11.14
N LYS A 308 11.26 -15.44 -11.78
CA LYS A 308 11.39 -15.16 -13.20
C LYS A 308 10.72 -16.24 -14.04
N ASN A 309 10.01 -15.82 -15.07
CA ASN A 309 9.47 -16.73 -16.08
C ASN A 309 10.61 -17.33 -16.91
N THR A 310 11.02 -18.55 -16.58
CA THR A 310 11.94 -19.36 -17.38
C THR A 310 11.19 -20.04 -18.54
N LYS A 311 10.54 -19.26 -19.40
CA LYS A 311 10.01 -19.75 -20.68
C LYS A 311 10.60 -18.95 -21.83
N ASN A 312 11.70 -19.50 -22.37
CA ASN A 312 12.22 -19.45 -23.75
C ASN A 312 13.74 -19.18 -23.81
N LYS A 313 14.53 -20.19 -23.46
CA LYS A 313 15.90 -20.35 -24.00
C LYS A 313 16.02 -21.45 -25.06
N ASN A 314 14.94 -22.14 -25.42
CA ASN A 314 14.95 -23.20 -26.45
C ASN A 314 14.09 -22.86 -27.69
N ALA A 315 13.82 -21.59 -27.95
CA ALA A 315 13.12 -21.15 -29.15
C ALA A 315 13.98 -20.21 -30.00
N THR A 316 15.24 -20.54 -30.23
CA THR A 316 15.97 -20.08 -31.43
C THR A 316 17.28 -20.86 -31.62
N LYS A 317 17.25 -21.73 -32.64
CA LYS A 317 18.35 -22.41 -33.34
C LYS A 317 19.09 -23.54 -32.65
#